data_AF-A0A7Y7QEV9-F1
#
_entry.id   AF-A0A7Y7QEV9-F1
#
_cell.length_a   1.000
_cell.length_b   1.000
_cell.length_c   1.000
_cell.angle_alpha   90.00
_cell.angle_beta   90.00
_cell.angle_gamma   90.00
#
_symmetry.space_group_name_H-M   'P 1'
#
loop_
_entity.id
_entity.type
_entity.pdbx_description
1 polymer ?
#
loop_
_entity_poly.entity_id
_entity_poly.type
_entity_poly.pdbx_seq_one_letter_code
_entity_poly.pdbx_strand_id
1 'polypeptide(L)' 'MDDHAMLRQGGLISINFSPSKGHEQQKHRPAVIISNNFYNSKTWMKKLLPIT' A
#
# COMPACT_ATOMS: atom_id res chain seq x y z
N MET A 1 7.39 15.60 13.73
CA MET A 1 6.77 15.19 12.46
C MET A 1 6.15 13.85 12.76
N ASP A 2 4.84 13.80 12.94
CA ASP A 2 4.17 12.71 13.66
C ASP A 2 4.25 11.38 12.89
N ASP A 3 4.99 10.43 13.47
CA ASP A 3 5.17 9.07 12.97
C ASP A 3 3.85 8.26 12.91
N HIS A 4 2.78 8.74 13.56
CA HIS A 4 1.48 8.09 13.59
C HIS A 4 0.67 8.22 12.30
N ALA A 5 0.99 9.16 11.41
CA ALA A 5 0.29 9.33 10.13
C ALA A 5 0.93 8.57 8.96
N MET A 6 2.18 8.12 9.12
CA MET A 6 2.94 7.53 8.02
C MET A 6 2.71 6.03 7.92
N LEU A 7 2.17 5.58 6.79
CA LEU A 7 2.15 4.18 6.39
C LEU A 7 3.58 3.61 6.30
N ARG A 8 3.99 2.81 7.30
CA ARG A 8 5.32 2.22 7.42
C ARG A 8 5.42 0.87 6.72
N GLN A 9 6.66 0.48 6.39
CA GLN A 9 6.96 -0.86 5.91
C GLN A 9 6.43 -1.93 6.88
N GLY A 10 5.80 -2.97 6.33
CA GLY A 10 5.15 -4.03 7.11
C GLY A 10 3.73 -3.72 7.58
N GLY A 11 3.25 -2.47 7.42
CA GLY A 11 1.89 -2.11 7.77
C GLY A 11 0.85 -2.79 6.88
N LEU A 12 -0.31 -3.13 7.46
CA LEU A 12 -1.48 -3.65 6.75
C LEU A 12 -2.48 -2.52 6.50
N ILE A 13 -2.98 -2.44 5.27
CA ILE A 13 -3.97 -1.45 4.85
C ILE A 13 -5.08 -2.09 4.06
N SER A 14 -6.29 -1.52 4.11
CA SER A 14 -7.36 -1.82 3.16
C SER A 14 -7.31 -0.81 2.02
N ILE A 15 -7.32 -1.28 0.77
CA ILE A 15 -7.22 -0.42 -0.41
C ILE A 15 -8.14 -0.89 -1.54
N ASN A 16 -8.67 0.05 -2.31
CA ASN A 16 -9.45 -0.21 -3.52
C ASN A 16 -8.54 -0.35 -4.75
N PHE A 17 -8.54 -1.53 -5.38
CA PHE A 17 -7.80 -1.80 -6.61
C PHE A 17 -8.59 -1.48 -7.90
N SER A 18 -9.74 -0.81 -7.79
CA SER A 18 -10.52 -0.38 -8.96
C SER A 18 -10.21 1.08 -9.35
N PRO A 19 -10.01 1.37 -10.65
CA PRO A 19 -10.12 0.46 -11.81
C PRO A 19 -8.88 -0.44 -11.97
N SER A 20 -9.12 -1.67 -12.43
CA SER A 20 -8.11 -2.70 -12.73
C SER A 20 -8.28 -3.19 -14.17
N LYS A 21 -7.23 -3.68 -14.81
CA LYS A 21 -7.29 -4.22 -16.17
C LYS A 21 -7.10 -5.74 -16.19
N GLY A 22 -7.91 -6.44 -16.98
CA GLY A 22 -7.80 -7.89 -17.16
C GLY A 22 -7.92 -8.67 -15.84
N HIS A 23 -6.97 -9.57 -15.60
CA HIS A 23 -6.91 -10.43 -14.40
C HIS A 23 -6.06 -9.84 -13.26
N GLU A 24 -5.75 -8.53 -13.28
CA GLU A 24 -5.16 -7.84 -12.14
C GLU A 24 -6.06 -7.94 -10.90
N GLN A 25 -5.49 -7.76 -9.71
CA GLN A 25 -6.27 -7.74 -8.46
C GLN A 25 -7.29 -6.60 -8.49
N GLN A 26 -8.50 -6.86 -8.00
CA GLN A 26 -9.65 -5.96 -8.13
C GLN A 26 -10.37 -5.73 -6.80
N LYS A 27 -11.20 -4.69 -6.74
CA LYS A 27 -12.05 -4.33 -5.59
C LYS A 27 -11.24 -3.97 -4.33
N HIS A 28 -11.90 -3.90 -3.19
CA HIS A 28 -11.25 -3.66 -1.91
C HIS A 28 -10.58 -4.94 -1.40
N ARG A 29 -9.28 -4.86 -1.11
CA ARG A 29 -8.51 -5.95 -0.52
C ARG A 29 -7.53 -5.43 0.53
N PRO A 30 -7.22 -6.23 1.55
CA PRO A 30 -6.08 -5.96 2.40
C PRO A 30 -4.77 -6.08 1.59
N ALA A 31 -3.80 -5.26 1.93
CA ALA A 31 -2.46 -5.29 1.34
C ALA A 31 -1.41 -4.95 2.39
N VAL A 32 -0.20 -5.51 2.24
CA VAL A 32 0.95 -5.18 3.07
C VAL A 32 1.87 -4.19 2.36
N ILE A 33 2.40 -3.21 3.09
CA ILE A 33 3.35 -2.23 2.58
C ILE A 33 4.74 -2.85 2.53
N ILE A 34 5.28 -3.04 1.33
CA ILE A 34 6.60 -3.68 1.12
C ILE A 34 7.72 -2.67 0.85
N SER A 35 7.39 -1.41 0.49
CA SER A 35 8.40 -0.36 0.34
C SER A 35 8.96 0.09 1.69
N ASN A 36 10.25 0.39 1.71
CA ASN A 36 10.94 0.83 2.93
C ASN A 36 10.54 2.24 3.38
N ASN A 37 10.80 2.55 4.66
CA ASN A 37 10.41 3.82 5.24
C ASN A 37 11.11 5.04 4.60
N PHE A 38 12.30 4.87 4.04
CA PHE A 38 12.99 5.95 3.31
C PHE A 38 12.25 6.32 2.02
N TYR A 39 11.92 5.34 1.17
CA TYR A 39 11.11 5.56 -0.04
C TYR A 39 9.75 6.14 0.30
N ASN A 40 9.12 5.62 1.35
CA ASN A 40 7.82 6.06 1.83
C ASN A 40 7.82 7.51 2.31
N SER A 41 8.93 8.02 2.88
CA SER A 41 8.99 9.41 3.37
C SER A 41 9.38 10.41 2.29
N LYS A 42 10.04 9.95 1.22
CA LYS A 42 10.50 10.79 0.10
C LYS A 42 9.51 10.89 -1.05
N THR A 43 8.46 10.06 -1.07
CA THR A 43 7.49 10.02 -2.14
C THR A 43 6.06 9.97 -1.60
N TRP A 44 5.09 10.37 -2.43
CA TRP A 44 3.66 10.16 -2.15
C TRP A 44 3.16 8.77 -2.58
N MET A 45 4.07 7.82 -2.84
CA MET A 45 3.74 6.47 -3.29
C MET A 45 4.19 5.43 -2.26
N LYS A 46 3.53 4.27 -2.28
CA LYS A 46 3.91 3.08 -1.51
C LYS A 46 3.86 1.88 -2.45
N LYS A 47 4.76 0.92 -2.28
CA LYS A 47 4.69 -0.38 -2.95
C LYS A 47 3.94 -1.34 -2.04
N LEU A 48 2.95 -2.03 -2.59
CA LEU A 48 2.03 -2.87 -1.83
C LEU A 48 2.04 -4.30 -2.39
N LEU A 49 1.79 -5.29 -1.54
CA LEU A 49 1.48 -6.65 -1.92
C LEU A 49 0.05 -6.99 -1.47
N PRO A 50 -0.91 -7.16 -2.40
CA PRO A 50 -2.28 -7.54 -2.06
C PRO A 50 -2.33 -8.94 -1.45
N ILE A 51 -3.27 -9.14 -0.51
CA ILE A 51 -3.57 -10.42 0.13
C ILE A 51 -4.88 -10.95 -0.49
N THR A 52 -4.87 -12.21 -0.92
CA THR A 52 -6.02 -12.90 -1.55
C THR A 52 -6.79 -13.76 -0.58
#